data_AF-A0A6B2QHD5-F1
#
_entry.id   AF-A0A6B2QHD5-F1
#
_cell.length_a   1.000
_cell.length_b   1.000
_cell.length_c   1.000
_cell.angle_alpha   90.00
_cell.angle_beta   90.00
_cell.angle_gamma   90.00
#
_symmetry.space_group_name_H-M   'P 1'
#
loop_
_entity.id
_entity.type
_entity.pdbx_description
1 polymer ?
#
loop_
_entity_poly.entity_id
_entity_poly.type
_entity_poly.pdbx_seq_one_letter_code
_entity_poly.pdbx_strand_id
1 'polypeptide(L)'
;KYLVETLTHLEYGLAALQPEDEAFYEKLGWTVWKGNLFIKLNTCSYLTDEYEIMLYPLNIQMKDQLSNSSEEDTICADWREGELW
;
A
#
# COMPACT_ATOMS: atom_id res chain seq x y z
N LYS A 1 16.87 -15.67 -10.46
CA LYS A 1 15.60 -15.00 -10.83
C LYS A 1 15.40 -13.89 -9.82
N TYR A 2 15.41 -12.64 -10.27
CA TYR A 2 15.50 -11.48 -9.36
C TYR A 2 14.16 -11.24 -8.67
N LEU A 3 14.18 -10.77 -7.42
CA LEU A 3 12.96 -10.45 -6.64
C LEU A 3 11.99 -9.55 -7.41
N VAL A 4 12.55 -8.63 -8.20
CA VAL A 4 11.82 -7.70 -9.07
C VAL A 4 11.02 -8.43 -10.16
N GLU A 5 11.57 -9.48 -10.78
CA GLU A 5 10.84 -10.26 -11.79
C GLU A 5 9.66 -11.00 -11.16
N THR A 6 9.83 -11.53 -9.95
CA THR A 6 8.77 -12.25 -9.26
C THR A 6 7.63 -11.31 -8.86
N LEU A 7 7.93 -10.12 -8.33
CA LEU A 7 6.91 -9.13 -7.94
C LEU A 7 6.15 -8.57 -9.15
N THR A 8 6.85 -8.37 -10.27
CA THR A 8 6.22 -7.90 -11.52
C THR A 8 5.38 -8.98 -12.22
N HIS A 9 5.76 -10.26 -12.14
CA HIS A 9 4.96 -11.36 -12.70
C HIS A 9 3.78 -11.79 -11.81
N LEU A 10 3.84 -11.55 -10.50
CA LEU A 10 2.77 -11.87 -9.55
C LEU A 10 1.72 -10.75 -9.43
N GLU A 11 1.79 -9.72 -10.29
CA GLU A 11 0.87 -8.57 -10.30
C GLU A 11 0.86 -7.73 -9.01
N TYR A 12 1.83 -7.92 -8.12
CA TYR A 12 2.00 -7.05 -6.96
C TYR A 12 2.52 -5.68 -7.42
N GLY A 13 1.59 -4.76 -7.60
CA GLY A 13 1.88 -3.41 -8.10
C GLY A 13 2.38 -2.43 -7.04
N LEU A 14 2.14 -2.72 -5.77
CA LEU A 14 2.44 -1.85 -4.64
C LEU A 14 3.10 -2.64 -3.52
N ALA A 15 4.06 -2.01 -2.84
CA ALA A 15 4.50 -2.39 -1.51
C ALA A 15 3.94 -1.40 -0.49
N ALA A 16 3.71 -1.88 0.74
CA ALA A 16 3.22 -1.08 1.87
C ALA A 16 4.13 -1.29 3.09
N LEU A 17 4.24 -0.27 3.94
CA LEU A 17 4.89 -0.34 5.25
C LEU A 17 4.27 0.68 6.21
N GLN A 18 4.48 0.49 7.52
CA GLN A 18 4.18 1.50 8.53
C GLN A 18 5.27 2.60 8.54
N PRO A 19 4.90 3.89 8.67
CA PRO A 19 5.81 5.03 8.60
C PRO A 19 6.66 5.20 9.89
N GLU A 20 7.49 4.22 10.26
CA GLU A 20 8.35 4.33 11.45
C GLU A 20 9.32 5.54 11.39
N ASP A 21 9.84 5.84 10.20
CA ASP A 21 10.62 7.03 9.88
C ASP A 21 10.21 7.55 8.50
N GLU A 22 9.08 8.27 8.47
CA GLU A 22 8.49 8.85 7.26
C GLU A 22 9.52 9.61 6.41
N ALA A 23 10.28 10.51 7.03
CA ALA A 23 11.25 11.36 6.35
C ALA A 23 12.42 10.57 5.71
N PHE A 24 12.76 9.41 6.26
CA PHE A 24 13.70 8.49 5.62
C PHE A 24 13.09 7.81 4.39
N TYR A 25 11.87 7.29 4.52
CA TYR A 25 11.20 6.56 3.44
C TYR A 25 10.79 7.46 2.27
N GLU A 26 10.39 8.69 2.52
CA GLU A 26 10.13 9.68 1.46
C GLU A 26 11.34 9.87 0.54
N LYS A 27 12.56 9.90 1.09
CA LYS A 27 13.81 10.00 0.31
C LYS A 27 14.03 8.79 -0.61
N LEU A 28 13.46 7.65 -0.27
CA LEU A 28 13.52 6.42 -1.06
C LEU A 28 12.37 6.32 -2.07
N GLY A 29 11.50 7.33 -2.14
CA GLY A 29 10.37 7.39 -3.08
C GLY A 29 9.10 6.71 -2.56
N TRP A 30 9.01 6.46 -1.25
CA TRP A 30 7.75 6.07 -0.63
C TRP A 30 6.83 7.28 -0.49
N THR A 31 5.52 7.05 -0.50
CA THR A 31 4.52 8.11 -0.40
C THR A 31 3.54 7.77 0.72
N VAL A 32 3.26 8.73 1.60
CA VAL A 32 2.23 8.59 2.64
C VAL A 32 0.86 8.41 1.97
N TRP A 33 0.16 7.34 2.34
CA TRP A 33 -1.21 7.13 1.91
C TRP A 33 -2.16 7.96 2.76
N LYS A 34 -3.09 8.66 2.11
CA LYS A 34 -4.05 9.56 2.78
C LYS A 34 -5.51 9.13 2.62
N GLY A 35 -5.76 8.14 1.77
CA GLY A 35 -7.09 7.61 1.53
C GLY A 35 -7.52 6.62 2.60
N ASN A 36 -8.72 6.06 2.44
CA ASN A 36 -9.24 5.08 3.39
C ASN A 36 -8.54 3.72 3.24
N LEU A 37 -8.27 3.07 4.37
CA LEU A 37 -7.73 1.72 4.44
C LEU A 37 -8.82 0.77 4.91
N PHE A 38 -9.01 -0.32 4.18
CA PHE A 38 -9.94 -1.37 4.56
C PHE A 38 -9.26 -2.73 4.63
N ILE A 39 -9.76 -3.55 5.57
CA ILE A 39 -9.43 -4.96 5.63
C ILE A 39 -10.67 -5.78 5.27
N LYS A 40 -10.53 -6.66 4.29
CA LYS A 40 -11.57 -7.57 3.84
C LYS A 40 -11.46 -8.89 4.58
N LEU A 41 -12.53 -9.28 5.26
CA LEU A 41 -12.68 -10.59 5.88
C LEU A 41 -13.99 -11.21 5.39
N ASN A 42 -13.87 -12.25 4.56
CA ASN A 42 -15.00 -12.89 3.87
C ASN A 42 -15.80 -11.89 3.01
N THR A 43 -17.04 -11.60 3.41
CA THR A 43 -17.96 -10.67 2.74
C THR A 43 -17.99 -9.29 3.39
N CYS A 44 -17.25 -9.10 4.47
CA CYS A 44 -17.22 -7.85 5.23
C CYS A 44 -15.93 -7.08 4.94
N SER A 45 -16.03 -5.75 4.94
CA SER A 45 -14.89 -4.85 4.88
C SER A 45 -14.94 -3.94 6.11
N TYR A 46 -13.80 -3.79 6.78
CA TYR A 46 -13.67 -2.99 7.99
C TYR A 46 -12.70 -1.85 7.71
N LEU A 47 -13.12 -0.62 8.01
CA LEU A 47 -12.25 0.54 7.95
C LEU A 47 -11.19 0.40 9.05
N THR A 48 -9.94 0.71 8.73
CA THR A 48 -8.82 0.74 9.66
C THR A 48 -8.27 2.17 9.70
N ASP A 49 -9.02 3.07 10.35
CA ASP A 49 -8.74 4.51 10.42
C ASP A 49 -7.64 4.88 11.42
N GLU A 50 -7.20 3.91 12.22
CA GLU A 50 -6.09 4.03 13.16
C GLU A 50 -4.72 3.72 12.55
N TYR A 51 -4.66 3.26 11.30
CA TYR A 51 -3.43 2.88 10.62
C TYR A 51 -2.97 3.95 9.64
N GLU A 52 -1.68 4.24 9.68
CA GLU A 52 -0.97 5.02 8.67
C GLU A 52 -0.03 4.08 7.92
N ILE A 53 0.00 4.18 6.60
CA ILE A 53 0.91 3.41 5.75
C ILE A 53 1.61 4.32 4.74
N MET A 54 2.79 3.90 4.30
CA MET A 54 3.43 4.43 3.11
C MET A 54 3.43 3.39 2.01
N LEU A 55 3.31 3.85 0.77
CA LEU A 55 3.26 3.02 -0.41
C LEU A 55 4.45 3.25 -1.32
N TYR A 56 4.90 2.18 -1.98
CA TYR A 56 5.91 2.24 -3.02
C TYR A 56 5.43 1.53 -4.29
N PRO A 57 5.44 2.20 -5.45
CA PRO A 57 5.02 1.61 -6.71
C PRO A 57 6.11 0.67 -7.27
N LEU A 58 5.73 -0.59 -7.49
CA LEU A 58 6.62 -1.62 -8.05
C LEU A 58 6.58 -1.69 -9.59
N ASN A 59 5.68 -0.93 -10.22
CA ASN A 59 5.60 -0.75 -11.66
C ASN A 59 5.17 0.68 -12.05
N ILE A 60 5.35 1.04 -13.32
CA ILE A 60 5.12 2.41 -13.80
C ILE A 60 3.63 2.82 -13.75
N GLN A 61 2.72 1.88 -14.00
CA GLN A 61 1.29 2.13 -13.97
C GLN A 61 0.81 2.53 -12.56
N MET A 62 1.31 1.82 -11.53
CA MET A 62 0.98 2.11 -10.13
C MET A 62 1.58 3.43 -9.68
N LYS A 63 2.76 3.81 -10.19
CA LYS A 63 3.37 5.11 -9.89
C LYS A 63 2.48 6.26 -10.35
N ASP A 64 1.94 6.16 -11.56
CA ASP A 64 1.04 7.18 -12.10
C ASP A 64 -0.28 7.24 -11.33
N GLN A 65 -0.83 6.09 -10.93
CA GLN A 65 -2.05 6.05 -10.10
C GLN A 65 -1.82 6.64 -8.71
N LEU A 66 -0.73 6.28 -8.03
CA LEU A 66 -0.39 6.78 -6.71
C LEU A 66 -0.13 8.29 -6.72
N SER A 67 0.48 8.82 -7.78
CA SER A 67 0.72 10.26 -7.93
C SER A 67 -0.57 11.08 -8.09
N ASN A 68 -1.66 10.43 -8.53
CA ASN A 68 -2.97 11.05 -8.72
C ASN A 68 -3.96 10.69 -7.61
N SER A 69 -3.53 9.97 -6.57
CA SER A 69 -4.41 9.58 -5.48
C SER A 69 -4.81 10.75 -4.59
N SER A 70 -5.95 10.61 -3.94
CA SER A 70 -6.61 11.58 -3.08
C SER A 70 -7.09 10.94 -1.78
N GLU A 71 -7.57 11.76 -0.85
CA GLU A 71 -8.16 11.31 0.43
C GLU A 71 -9.47 10.51 0.24
N GLU A 72 -10.11 10.64 -0.93
CA GLU A 72 -11.33 9.89 -1.28
C GLU A 72 -11.02 8.49 -1.81
N ASP A 73 -9.78 8.22 -2.21
CA ASP A 73 -9.37 6.91 -2.71
C ASP A 73 -9.29 5.88 -1.59
N THR A 74 -9.32 4.60 -1.98
CA THR A 74 -9.40 3.49 -1.04
C THR A 74 -8.45 2.36 -1.41
N ILE A 75 -7.74 1.82 -0.42
CA ILE A 75 -6.98 0.57 -0.55
C ILE A 75 -7.61 -0.46 0.38
N CYS A 76 -7.71 -1.69 -0.13
CA CYS A 76 -8.26 -2.80 0.60
C CYS A 76 -7.27 -3.97 0.58
N ALA A 77 -6.92 -4.49 1.75
CA ALA A 77 -6.11 -5.70 1.89
C ALA A 77 -6.95 -6.85 2.47
N ASP A 78 -6.58 -8.09 2.15
CA ASP A 78 -7.24 -9.25 2.72
C ASP A 78 -6.78 -9.49 4.17
N TRP A 79 -7.70 -9.95 5.02
CA TRP A 79 -7.42 -10.26 6.41
C TRP A 79 -6.38 -11.38 6.54
N ARG A 80 -5.42 -11.17 7.44
CA ARG A 80 -4.43 -12.17 7.86
C ARG A 80 -4.26 -12.13 9.37
N GLU A 81 -3.79 -13.24 9.94
CA GLU A 81 -3.39 -13.26 11.34
C GLU A 81 -2.13 -12.40 11.55
N GLY A 82 -2.13 -11.56 12.60
CA GLY A 82 -1.02 -10.67 12.94
C GLY A 82 -1.25 -9.23 12.54
N GLU A 83 -0.18 -8.55 12.13
CA GLU A 83 -0.23 -7.18 11.62
C GLU A 83 -1.01 -7.14 10.30
N LEU A 84 -1.98 -6.24 10.19
CA LEU A 84 -2.90 -6.19 9.05
C LEU A 84 -2.31 -5.42 7.86
N TRP A 85 -1.45 -4.44 8.15
CA TRP A 85 -0.71 -3.66 7.15
C TRP A 85 0.78 -3.97 7.19
#